data_AF-I4D7F7-F1
#
_entry.id   AF-I4D7F7-F1
#
_cell.length_a   1.000
_cell.length_b   1.000
_cell.length_c   1.000
_cell.angle_alpha   90.00
_cell.angle_beta   90.00
_cell.angle_gamma   90.00
#
_symmetry.space_group_name_H-M   'P 1'
#
loop_
_entity.id
_entity.type
_entity.pdbx_description
1 polymer ?
#
loop_
_entity_poly.entity_id
_entity_poly.type
_entity_poly.pdbx_seq_one_letter_code
_entity_poly.pdbx_strand_id
1 'polypeptide(L)'
;MTYAINTQRDVFKLALLLYDYLSQHGHVDEAERFNQLVDSCYPQDKLALEAHLKAFRQIKTTIPDLPLAYVKAIDEAEEILADNQGL
;
A
#
# COMPACT_ATOMS: atom_id res chain seq x y z
N MET A 1 13.85 -3.60 -9.76
CA MET A 1 12.97 -4.62 -9.18
C MET A 1 11.55 -4.28 -9.56
N THR A 2 10.76 -5.27 -9.96
CA THR A 2 9.34 -5.11 -10.27
C THR A 2 8.56 -5.75 -9.11
N TYR A 3 7.66 -5.01 -8.49
CA TYR A 3 6.78 -5.52 -7.45
C TYR A 3 5.47 -5.93 -8.13
N ALA A 4 5.42 -7.14 -8.69
CA ALA A 4 4.21 -7.61 -9.34
C ALA A 4 3.15 -7.95 -8.27
N ILE A 5 2.02 -7.24 -8.27
CA ILE A 5 0.94 -7.45 -7.33
C ILE A 5 -0.15 -8.30 -7.99
N ASN A 6 -0.24 -9.57 -7.61
CA ASN A 6 -1.19 -10.53 -8.20
C ASN A 6 -2.19 -11.07 -7.19
N THR A 7 -1.96 -10.86 -5.90
CA THR A 7 -2.77 -11.42 -4.82
C THR A 7 -2.94 -10.41 -3.69
N GLN A 8 -3.99 -10.59 -2.88
CA GLN A 8 -4.17 -9.80 -1.64
C GLN A 8 -2.96 -9.89 -0.72
N ARG A 9 -2.29 -11.04 -0.69
CA ARG A 9 -1.06 -11.22 0.10
C ARG A 9 0.08 -10.32 -0.39
N ASP A 10 0.16 -10.06 -1.68
CA ASP A 10 1.19 -9.17 -2.24
C ASP A 10 0.90 -7.70 -1.91
N VAL A 11 -0.38 -7.33 -1.77
CA VAL A 11 -0.79 -6.01 -1.23
C VAL A 11 -0.27 -5.82 0.20
N PHE A 12 -0.40 -6.83 1.07
CA PHE A 12 0.15 -6.75 2.43
C PHE A 12 1.68 -6.70 2.45
N LYS A 13 2.37 -7.42 1.54
CA LYS A 13 3.83 -7.30 1.42
C LYS A 13 4.26 -5.93 0.92
N LEU A 14 3.51 -5.32 0.00
CA LEU A 14 3.79 -3.98 -0.51
C LEU A 14 3.77 -2.95 0.61
N ALA A 15 2.90 -3.12 1.62
CA ALA A 15 2.89 -2.26 2.79
C ALA A 15 4.20 -2.27 3.56
N LEU A 16 4.77 -3.46 3.80
CA LEU A 16 6.07 -3.58 4.46
C LEU A 16 7.18 -2.91 3.64
N LEU A 17 7.18 -3.13 2.33
CA LEU A 17 8.18 -2.56 1.42
C LEU A 17 8.09 -1.03 1.32
N LEU A 18 6.87 -0.48 1.37
CA LEU A 18 6.66 0.97 1.43
C LEU A 18 7.11 1.52 2.78
N TYR A 19 6.71 0.90 3.89
CA TYR A 19 7.16 1.33 5.22
C TYR A 19 8.69 1.37 5.34
N ASP A 20 9.37 0.33 4.87
CA ASP A 20 10.84 0.27 4.85
C ASP A 20 11.44 1.37 3.97
N TYR A 21 10.88 1.59 2.78
CA TYR A 21 11.33 2.67 1.88
C TYR A 21 11.20 4.03 2.56
N LEU A 22 10.02 4.34 3.11
CA LEU A 22 9.74 5.61 3.77
C LEU A 22 10.71 5.85 4.93
N SER A 23 10.90 4.84 5.77
CA SER A 23 11.80 4.89 6.92
C SER A 23 13.26 5.14 6.51
N GLN A 24 13.70 4.54 5.40
CA GLN A 24 15.08 4.66 4.92
C GLN A 24 15.37 5.97 4.16
N HIS A 25 14.32 6.62 3.62
CA HIS A 25 14.47 7.82 2.79
C HIS A 25 14.07 9.12 3.51
N GLY A 26 13.91 9.07 4.84
CA GLY A 26 13.64 10.25 5.66
C GLY A 26 12.16 10.63 5.78
N HIS A 27 11.25 9.78 5.30
CA HIS A 27 9.80 9.94 5.41
C HIS A 27 9.25 9.20 6.64
N VAL A 28 9.88 9.42 7.80
CA VAL A 28 9.57 8.67 9.03
C VAL A 28 8.16 8.99 9.54
N ASP A 29 7.73 10.24 9.47
CA ASP A 29 6.38 10.66 9.86
C ASP A 29 5.32 10.02 8.95
N GLU A 30 5.59 9.92 7.64
CA GLU A 30 4.73 9.23 6.69
C GLU A 30 4.73 7.72 6.93
N ALA A 31 5.86 7.12 7.29
CA ALA A 31 5.96 5.70 7.64
C ALA A 31 5.12 5.37 8.89
N GLU A 32 5.18 6.21 9.94
CA GLU A 32 4.38 6.02 11.14
C GLU A 32 2.88 6.19 10.88
N ARG A 33 2.50 7.24 10.15
CA ARG A 33 1.10 7.44 9.73
C ARG A 33 0.60 6.28 8.88
N PHE A 34 1.42 5.81 7.96
CA PHE A 34 1.12 4.64 7.14
C PHE A 34 0.88 3.41 8.01
N ASN A 35 1.77 3.12 8.96
CA ASN A 35 1.64 2.00 9.88
C ASN A 35 0.34 2.08 10.70
N GLN A 36 -0.03 3.26 11.20
CA GLN A 36 -1.28 3.45 11.95
C GLN A 36 -2.54 3.16 11.12
N LEU A 37 -2.52 3.46 9.82
CA LEU A 37 -3.64 3.20 8.93
C LEU A 37 -3.82 1.70 8.63
N VAL A 38 -2.72 0.94 8.59
CA VAL A 38 -2.72 -0.50 8.25
C VAL A 38 -2.79 -1.41 9.48
N ASP A 39 -2.32 -0.96 10.64
CA ASP A 39 -2.34 -1.69 11.93
C ASP A 39 -3.74 -1.73 12.58
N SER A 40 -4.72 -1.12 11.92
CA SER A 40 -6.12 -1.33 12.27
C SER A 40 -6.43 -2.83 12.15
N CYS A 41 -6.56 -3.51 13.28
CA CYS A 41 -6.89 -4.94 13.38
C CYS A 41 -8.28 -5.21 12.81
N TYR A 42 -8.41 -5.24 11.49
CA TYR A 42 -9.66 -5.57 10.83
C TYR A 42 -9.86 -7.08 10.86
N PRO A 43 -10.97 -7.58 11.41
CA PRO A 43 -11.26 -9.01 11.44
C PRO A 43 -11.66 -9.58 10.07
N GLN A 44 -11.78 -8.72 9.04
CA GLN A 44 -12.16 -9.10 7.68
C GLN A 44 -11.08 -8.66 6.70
N ASP A 45 -10.56 -9.62 5.92
CA ASP A 45 -9.49 -9.40 4.93
C ASP A 45 -9.84 -8.28 3.93
N LYS A 46 -11.12 -8.13 3.58
CA LYS A 46 -11.60 -7.07 2.68
C LYS A 46 -11.43 -5.68 3.27
N LEU A 47 -11.80 -5.48 4.55
CA LEU A 47 -11.65 -4.19 5.22
C LEU A 47 -10.18 -3.84 5.45
N ALA A 48 -9.35 -4.85 5.75
CA ALA A 48 -7.90 -4.70 5.82
C ALA A 48 -7.33 -4.25 4.47
N LEU A 49 -7.74 -4.89 3.38
CA LEU A 49 -7.29 -4.57 2.02
C LEU A 49 -7.68 -3.14 1.61
N GLU A 50 -8.93 -2.72 1.90
CA GLU A 50 -9.40 -1.36 1.62
C GLU A 50 -8.61 -0.30 2.41
N ALA A 51 -8.29 -0.57 3.67
CA ALA A 51 -7.48 0.33 4.49
C ALA A 51 -6.05 0.47 3.95
N HIS A 52 -5.43 -0.63 3.54
CA HIS A 52 -4.10 -0.63 2.92
C HIS A 52 -4.09 0.21 1.63
N LEU A 53 -5.09 0.05 0.77
CA LEU A 53 -5.18 0.82 -0.48
C LEU A 53 -5.44 2.30 -0.25
N LYS A 54 -6.26 2.64 0.74
CA LYS A 54 -6.44 4.04 1.14
C LYS A 54 -5.12 4.66 1.62
N ALA A 55 -4.34 3.92 2.39
CA ALA A 55 -3.04 4.37 2.87
C ALA A 55 -2.03 4.51 1.70
N PHE A 56 -2.03 3.60 0.74
CA PHE A 56 -1.20 3.69 -0.47
C PHE A 56 -1.51 4.91 -1.32
N ARG A 57 -2.80 5.19 -1.56
CA ARG A 57 -3.22 6.39 -2.28
C ARG A 57 -2.72 7.66 -1.59
N GLN A 58 -2.79 7.71 -0.26
CA GLN A 58 -2.25 8.83 0.50
C GLN A 58 -0.74 8.98 0.30
N ILE A 59 0.04 7.90 0.43
CA ILE A 59 1.49 7.93 0.17
C ILE A 59 1.79 8.47 -1.24
N LYS A 60 1.12 7.94 -2.27
CA LYS A 60 1.30 8.38 -3.67
C LYS A 60 1.03 9.88 -3.86
N THR A 61 0.10 10.46 -3.09
CA THR A 61 -0.18 11.90 -3.12
C THR A 61 0.77 12.74 -2.27
N THR A 62 1.28 12.19 -1.16
CA THR A 62 2.13 12.91 -0.21
C THR A 62 3.60 12.90 -0.61
N ILE A 63 4.04 11.87 -1.34
CA ILE A 63 5.45 11.67 -1.72
C ILE A 63 5.57 11.75 -3.23
N PRO A 64 5.82 12.95 -3.79
CA PRO A 64 5.82 13.19 -5.22
C PRO A 64 6.99 12.51 -5.95
N ASP A 65 8.06 12.17 -5.23
CA ASP A 65 9.26 11.50 -5.72
C ASP A 65 9.24 9.98 -5.47
N LEU A 66 8.07 9.42 -5.13
CA LEU A 66 7.89 7.99 -4.96
C LEU A 66 8.36 7.24 -6.23
N PRO A 67 9.24 6.24 -6.13
CA PRO A 67 9.76 5.55 -7.30
C PRO A 67 8.65 4.92 -8.12
N LEU A 68 8.77 5.00 -9.45
CA LEU A 68 7.76 4.50 -10.39
C LEU A 68 7.37 3.03 -10.15
N ALA A 69 8.29 2.21 -9.65
CA ALA A 69 8.01 0.81 -9.30
C ALA A 69 6.95 0.67 -8.18
N TYR A 70 6.98 1.55 -7.18
CA TYR A 70 5.97 1.59 -6.13
C TYR A 70 4.65 2.17 -6.63
N VAL A 71 4.71 3.22 -7.47
CA VAL A 71 3.50 3.78 -8.09
C VAL A 71 2.75 2.70 -8.88
N LYS A 72 3.45 1.94 -9.72
CA LYS A 72 2.86 0.83 -10.48
C LYS A 72 2.31 -0.27 -9.58
N ALA A 73 3.03 -0.64 -8.53
CA ALA A 73 2.57 -1.65 -7.58
C ALA A 73 1.29 -1.21 -6.85
N ILE A 74 1.17 0.07 -6.52
CA ILE A 74 -0.07 0.63 -5.95
C ILE A 74 -1.21 0.54 -6.96
N ASP A 75 -0.97 0.90 -8.22
CA ASP A 75 -1.97 0.81 -9.28
C ASP A 75 -2.45 -0.65 -9.48
N GLU A 76 -1.52 -1.62 -9.52
CA GLU A 76 -1.84 -3.06 -9.59
C GLU A 76 -2.61 -3.55 -8.35
N ALA A 77 -2.28 -3.03 -7.16
CA ALA A 77 -3.01 -3.36 -5.93
C ALA A 77 -4.46 -2.85 -5.97
N GLU A 78 -4.71 -1.69 -6.60
CA GLU A 78 -6.06 -1.16 -6.78
C GLU A 78 -6.90 -2.03 -7.74
N GLU A 79 -6.27 -2.56 -8.80
CA GLU A 79 -6.92 -3.50 -9.73
C GLU A 79 -7.40 -4.78 -9.01
N ILE A 80 -6.57 -5.32 -8.10
CA ILE A 80 -6.96 -6.47 -7.28
C ILE A 80 -8.21 -6.18 -6.44
N LEU A 81 -8.34 -4.97 -5.87
CA LEU A 81 -9.55 -4.63 -5.11
C LEU A 81 -10.78 -4.49 -6.01
N ALA A 82 -10.63 -3.90 -7.20
CA ALA A 82 -11.71 -3.78 -8.16
C ALA A 82 -12.25 -5.16 -8.60
N ASP A 83 -11.34 -6.11 -8.88
CA ASP A 83 -11.69 -7.49 -9.25
C ASP A 83 -12.41 -8.22 -8.10
N ASN A 84 -11.93 -8.06 -6.86
CA ASN A 84 -12.56 -8.64 -5.66
C ASN A 84 -13.91 -7.99 -5.29
N GLN A 85 -14.30 -6.88 -5.93
CA GLN A 85 -15.59 -6.22 -5.72
C GLN A 85 -16.65 -6.61 -6.76
N GLY A 86 -16.31 -7.40 -7.78
CA GLY A 86 -17.28 -7.95 -8.74
C GLY A 86 -18.04 -6.88 -9.54
N LEU A 87 -17.31 -5.90 -10.08
CA LEU A 87 -17.80 -4.97 -11.09
C LEU A 87 -17.51 -5.48 -12.51
#